data_AF-A0A916FST0-F1
#
_entry.id   AF-A0A916FST0-F1
#
_cell.length_a   1.000
_cell.length_b   1.000
_cell.length_c   1.000
_cell.angle_alpha   90.00
_cell.angle_beta   90.00
_cell.angle_gamma   90.00
#
_symmetry.space_group_name_H-M   'P 1'
#
loop_
_entity.id
_entity.type
_entity.pdbx_description
1 polymer ?
#
loop_
_entity_poly.entity_id
_entity_poly.type
_entity_poly.pdbx_seq_one_letter_code
_entity_poly.pdbx_strand_id
1 'polypeptide(L)'
;MIMSNEKITVEQTEPRHLRRIVFGYTVECFPGMLILGYNQLKRMLARAEFDVKVNLAPLNDLPADTDILFVPPELLEPAHRAASNARVEALEDYLNHPAYAALIQQINTGVAWRACKITEQPASDQNTQIVRYRGYERIE
;
A
#
# COMPACT_ATOMS: atom_id res chain seq x y z
N MET A 1 34.55 33.33 -20.28
CA MET A 1 34.64 31.94 -19.79
C MET A 1 33.23 31.53 -19.37
N ILE A 2 32.42 31.00 -20.29
CA ILE A 2 31.04 30.59 -20.01
C ILE A 2 31.07 29.06 -19.94
N MET A 3 30.99 28.50 -18.73
CA MET A 3 31.01 27.05 -18.53
C MET A 3 29.57 26.54 -18.38
N SER A 4 29.15 25.79 -19.41
CA SER A 4 28.33 24.58 -19.41
C SER A 4 27.16 24.48 -18.40
N ASN A 5 25.94 24.68 -18.90
CA ASN A 5 24.74 24.10 -18.29
C ASN A 5 24.61 22.65 -18.74
N GLU A 6 24.91 21.73 -17.84
CA GLU A 6 24.70 20.30 -17.97
C GLU A 6 23.20 20.01 -18.02
N LYS A 7 22.72 19.58 -19.19
CA LYS A 7 21.34 19.13 -19.35
C LYS A 7 21.19 17.80 -18.62
N ILE A 8 20.58 17.83 -17.44
CA ILE A 8 20.12 16.63 -16.74
C ILE A 8 19.00 16.03 -17.60
N THR A 9 19.34 15.02 -18.39
CA THR A 9 18.38 14.18 -19.10
C THR A 9 17.66 13.33 -18.07
N VAL A 10 16.53 13.83 -17.57
CA VAL A 10 15.60 13.04 -16.77
C VAL A 10 14.99 12.03 -17.73
N GLU A 11 15.47 10.78 -17.72
CA GLU A 11 14.82 9.70 -18.44
C GLU A 11 13.35 9.65 -18.01
N GLN A 12 12.46 9.96 -18.94
CA GLN A 12 11.03 9.90 -18.72
C GLN A 12 10.62 8.43 -18.67
N THR A 13 10.83 7.82 -17.50
CA THR A 13 10.25 6.52 -17.18
C THR A 13 8.77 6.76 -17.03
N GLU A 14 7.94 6.16 -17.90
CA GLU A 14 6.50 6.30 -17.77
C GLU A 14 6.06 5.92 -16.34
N PRO A 15 5.25 6.75 -15.67
CA PRO A 15 4.86 6.49 -14.29
C PRO A 15 4.12 5.15 -14.22
N ARG A 16 4.63 4.24 -13.40
CA ARG A 16 4.13 2.87 -13.31
C ARG A 16 2.73 2.90 -12.70
N HIS A 17 1.83 2.05 -13.20
CA HIS A 17 0.49 1.97 -12.64
C HIS A 17 0.54 1.29 -11.28
N LEU A 18 0.07 1.98 -10.24
CA LEU A 18 -0.04 1.48 -8.89
C LEU A 18 -1.43 0.87 -8.70
N ARG A 19 -1.49 -0.45 -8.56
CA ARG A 19 -2.72 -1.22 -8.35
C ARG A 19 -2.78 -1.80 -6.95
N ARG A 20 -1.64 -2.28 -6.44
CA ARG A 20 -1.61 -2.97 -5.14
C ARG A 20 -0.41 -2.61 -4.29
N ILE A 21 -0.72 -2.33 -3.02
CA ILE A 21 0.23 -2.15 -1.94
C ILE A 21 0.02 -3.27 -0.93
N VAL A 22 1.09 -3.93 -0.54
CA VAL A 22 1.05 -5.01 0.44
C VAL A 22 1.89 -4.66 1.65
N PHE A 23 1.36 -4.90 2.84
CA PHE A 23 2.12 -4.93 4.08
C PHE A 23 2.49 -6.40 4.35
N GLY A 24 3.77 -6.71 4.14
CA GLY A 24 4.35 -8.04 4.23
C GLY A 24 4.75 -8.38 5.66
N TYR A 25 4.54 -9.64 6.06
CA TYR A 25 4.97 -10.15 7.35
C TYR A 25 5.39 -11.61 7.28
N THR A 26 6.02 -12.12 8.34
CA THR A 26 6.17 -13.56 8.55
C THR A 26 5.48 -13.94 9.85
N VAL A 27 5.22 -15.24 10.05
CA VAL A 27 4.62 -15.73 11.31
C VAL A 27 5.48 -15.36 12.53
N GLU A 28 6.79 -15.35 12.35
CA GLU A 28 7.77 -15.03 13.40
C GLU A 28 7.93 -13.53 13.65
N CYS A 29 7.65 -12.70 12.63
CA CYS A 29 7.78 -11.25 12.69
C CYS A 29 6.49 -10.60 12.17
N PHE A 30 5.50 -10.49 13.08
CA PHE A 30 4.26 -9.77 12.86
C PHE A 30 4.09 -8.66 13.90
N PRO A 31 4.58 -7.43 13.61
CA PRO A 31 4.36 -6.31 14.50
C PRO A 31 2.87 -5.94 14.46
N GLY A 32 2.17 -5.92 15.60
CA GLY A 32 0.76 -5.49 15.65
C GLY A 32 0.52 -4.08 15.08
N MET A 33 1.55 -3.23 15.14
CA MET A 33 1.57 -1.87 14.56
C MET A 33 1.45 -1.87 13.03
N LEU A 34 1.82 -2.96 12.37
CA LEU A 34 1.70 -3.12 10.92
C LEU A 34 0.21 -3.08 10.48
N ILE A 35 -0.70 -3.58 11.32
CA ILE A 35 -2.15 -3.45 11.09
C ILE A 35 -2.58 -1.97 11.15
N LEU A 36 -1.98 -1.18 12.04
CA LEU A 36 -2.29 0.24 12.17
C LEU A 36 -1.82 1.02 10.95
N GLY A 37 -0.60 0.75 10.45
CA GLY A 37 -0.06 1.32 9.22
C GLY A 37 -0.92 0.97 8.00
N TYR A 38 -1.29 -0.31 7.86
CA TYR A 38 -2.24 -0.77 6.85
C TYR A 38 -3.56 0.04 6.87
N ASN A 39 -4.19 0.15 8.04
CA ASN A 39 -5.44 0.87 8.20
C ASN A 39 -5.29 2.38 7.94
N GLN A 40 -4.14 2.96 8.29
CA GLN A 40 -3.85 4.35 8.04
C GLN A 40 -3.70 4.63 6.54
N LEU A 41 -2.85 3.89 5.84
CA LEU A 41 -2.62 4.09 4.42
C LEU A 41 -3.90 3.85 3.61
N LYS A 42 -4.66 2.80 3.95
CA LYS A 42 -5.97 2.51 3.35
C LYS A 42 -6.93 3.70 3.49
N ARG A 43 -7.01 4.30 4.69
CA ARG A 43 -7.85 5.50 4.93
C ARG A 43 -7.37 6.70 4.14
N MET A 44 -6.05 6.90 4.02
CA MET A 44 -5.49 8.04 3.29
C MET A 44 -5.73 7.92 1.78
N LEU A 45 -5.58 6.72 1.20
CA LEU A 45 -5.89 6.45 -0.21
C LEU A 45 -7.38 6.59 -0.52
N ALA A 46 -8.25 6.09 0.36
CA ALA A 46 -9.70 6.25 0.23
C ALA A 46 -10.12 7.73 0.28
N ARG A 47 -9.52 8.54 1.18
CA ARG A 47 -9.74 9.99 1.25
C ARG A 47 -9.27 10.74 0.01
N ALA A 48 -8.25 10.21 -0.67
CA ALA A 48 -7.75 10.74 -1.93
C ALA A 48 -8.44 10.11 -3.16
N GLU A 49 -9.46 9.28 -2.93
CA GLU A 49 -10.30 8.62 -3.95
C GLU A 49 -9.50 7.79 -4.97
N PHE A 50 -8.40 7.17 -4.52
CA PHE A 50 -7.60 6.28 -5.36
C PHE A 50 -8.09 4.83 -5.26
N ASP A 51 -8.28 4.19 -6.41
CA ASP A 51 -8.56 2.77 -6.56
C ASP A 51 -7.26 1.95 -6.46
N VAL A 52 -6.66 1.96 -5.27
CA VAL A 52 -5.46 1.18 -4.95
C VAL A 52 -5.82 0.17 -3.87
N LYS A 53 -5.57 -1.10 -4.15
CA LYS A 53 -5.79 -2.18 -3.18
C LYS A 53 -4.66 -2.17 -2.16
N VAL A 54 -5.02 -2.08 -0.90
CA VAL A 54 -4.08 -2.28 0.21
C VAL A 54 -4.41 -3.61 0.86
N ASN A 55 -3.40 -4.48 1.04
CA ASN A 55 -3.57 -5.81 1.59
C ASN A 55 -2.52 -6.10 2.68
N LEU A 56 -2.86 -7.02 3.57
CA LEU A 56 -1.93 -7.68 4.49
C LEU A 56 -1.71 -9.09 3.95
N ALA A 57 -0.45 -9.49 3.76
CA ALA A 57 -0.13 -10.84 3.29
C ALA A 57 1.21 -11.32 3.86
N PRO A 58 1.36 -12.62 4.14
CA PRO A 58 2.66 -13.16 4.52
C PRO A 58 3.62 -13.15 3.32
N LEU A 59 4.93 -13.03 3.57
CA LEU A 59 5.94 -12.96 2.51
C LEU A 59 5.96 -14.19 1.57
N ASN A 60 5.50 -15.35 2.07
CA ASN A 60 5.43 -16.58 1.29
C ASN A 60 4.21 -16.67 0.36
N ASP A 61 3.23 -15.77 0.53
CA ASP A 61 1.98 -15.73 -0.24
C ASP A 61 1.68 -14.31 -0.71
N LEU A 62 2.67 -13.70 -1.35
CA LEU A 62 2.53 -12.36 -1.91
C LEU A 62 1.80 -12.42 -3.26
N PRO A 63 0.81 -11.53 -3.49
CA PRO A 63 0.19 -11.41 -4.80
C PRO A 63 1.20 -11.00 -5.86
N ALA A 64 1.14 -11.62 -7.04
CA ALA A 64 2.05 -11.33 -8.15
C ALA A 64 1.91 -9.89 -8.71
N ASP A 65 0.76 -9.25 -8.50
CA ASP A 65 0.47 -7.86 -8.89
C ASP A 65 0.82 -6.85 -7.79
N THR A 66 1.70 -7.21 -6.86
CA THR A 66 2.21 -6.29 -5.84
C THR A 66 3.17 -5.29 -6.46
N ASP A 67 2.84 -4.00 -6.38
CA ASP A 67 3.71 -2.93 -6.87
C ASP A 67 4.61 -2.38 -5.77
N ILE A 68 4.07 -2.27 -4.55
CA ILE A 68 4.78 -1.77 -3.37
C ILE A 68 4.61 -2.76 -2.23
N LEU A 69 5.71 -3.11 -1.58
CA LEU A 69 5.76 -4.01 -0.44
C LEU A 69 6.39 -3.28 0.75
N PHE A 70 5.60 -3.03 1.78
CA PHE A 70 6.06 -2.49 3.06
C PHE A 70 6.35 -3.62 4.03
N VAL A 71 7.53 -3.62 4.65
CA VAL A 71 7.97 -4.66 5.59
C VAL A 71 8.69 -4.07 6.79
N PRO A 72 8.79 -4.80 7.92
CA PRO A 72 9.75 -4.49 8.98
C PRO A 72 11.19 -4.52 8.44
N PRO A 73 12.11 -3.73 9.02
CA PRO A 73 13.51 -3.70 8.59
C PRO A 73 14.20 -5.07 8.67
N GLU A 74 13.79 -5.92 9.62
CA GLU A 74 14.31 -7.29 9.79
C GLU A 74 13.95 -8.20 8.62
N LEU A 75 12.91 -7.84 7.86
CA LEU A 75 12.38 -8.61 6.74
C LEU A 75 12.75 -8.00 5.37
N LEU A 76 13.60 -6.99 5.32
CA LEU A 76 13.96 -6.32 4.06
C LEU A 76 14.63 -7.27 3.06
N GLU A 77 15.62 -8.04 3.50
CA GLU A 77 16.30 -9.03 2.66
C GLU A 77 15.37 -10.12 2.11
N PRO A 78 14.58 -10.84 2.94
CA PRO A 78 13.66 -11.85 2.43
C PRO A 78 12.56 -11.23 1.55
N ALA A 79 12.13 -10.00 1.82
CA ALA A 79 11.15 -9.30 0.99
C ALA A 79 11.67 -9.01 -0.43
N HIS A 80 12.94 -8.58 -0.57
CA HIS A 80 13.55 -8.40 -1.89
C HIS A 80 13.65 -9.71 -2.68
N ARG A 81 13.89 -10.84 -1.99
CA ARG A 81 13.88 -12.17 -2.63
C ARG A 81 12.48 -12.61 -3.03
N ALA A 82 11.47 -12.34 -2.19
CA ALA A 82 10.09 -12.74 -2.45
C ALA A 82 9.40 -11.91 -3.54
N ALA A 83 9.71 -10.62 -3.61
CA ALA A 83 9.05 -9.68 -4.51
C ALA A 83 10.06 -8.82 -5.29
N SER A 84 10.91 -9.46 -6.10
CA SER A 84 11.93 -8.75 -6.90
C SER A 84 11.35 -7.79 -7.95
N ASN A 85 10.07 -7.95 -8.30
CA ASN A 85 9.37 -7.09 -9.25
C ASN A 85 8.67 -5.88 -8.62
N ALA A 86 8.59 -5.85 -7.28
CA ALA A 86 7.93 -4.83 -6.49
C ALA A 86 8.95 -3.87 -5.86
N ARG A 87 8.51 -2.65 -5.56
CA ARG A 87 9.28 -1.71 -4.75
C ARG A 87 9.14 -2.10 -3.28
N VAL A 88 10.21 -2.60 -2.69
CA VAL A 88 10.25 -2.97 -1.27
C VAL A 88 10.73 -1.78 -0.45
N GLU A 89 10.02 -1.45 0.62
CA GLU A 89 10.40 -0.42 1.58
C GLU A 89 10.29 -0.95 3.01
N ALA A 90 11.36 -0.73 3.80
CA ALA A 90 11.34 -1.00 5.23
C ALA A 90 10.66 0.15 5.98
N LEU A 91 9.81 -0.17 6.94
CA LEU A 91 9.17 0.77 7.86
C LEU A 91 9.56 0.44 9.30
N GLU A 92 10.21 1.40 9.96
CA GLU A 92 10.49 1.32 11.40
C GLU A 92 9.29 1.81 12.22
N ASP A 93 8.60 2.85 11.74
CA ASP A 93 7.34 3.35 12.30
C ASP A 93 6.20 3.19 11.29
N TYR A 94 5.09 2.64 11.76
CA TYR A 94 3.90 2.39 10.95
C TYR A 94 2.85 3.50 11.07
N LEU A 95 2.96 4.32 12.12
CA LEU A 95 2.03 5.42 12.38
C LEU A 95 2.58 6.73 11.81
N ASN A 96 1.75 7.43 11.04
CA ASN A 96 2.08 8.74 10.48
C ASN A 96 3.41 8.79 9.72
N HIS A 97 3.80 7.67 9.12
CA HIS A 97 5.07 7.59 8.41
C HIS A 97 5.08 8.56 7.21
N PRO A 98 6.12 9.40 7.04
CA PRO A 98 6.18 10.40 5.99
C PRO A 98 6.12 9.80 4.57
N ALA A 99 6.54 8.53 4.41
CA ALA A 99 6.43 7.82 3.13
C ALA A 99 4.99 7.70 2.63
N TYR A 100 3.99 7.61 3.51
CA TYR A 100 2.58 7.53 3.09
C TYR A 100 2.13 8.83 2.42
N ALA A 101 2.47 9.97 3.01
CA ALA A 101 2.16 11.28 2.44
C ALA A 101 2.90 11.50 1.13
N ALA A 102 4.19 11.14 1.08
CA ALA A 102 5.01 11.21 -0.12
C ALA A 102 4.45 10.34 -1.25
N LEU A 103 3.98 9.12 -0.94
CA LEU A 103 3.37 8.22 -1.91
C LEU A 103 2.10 8.82 -2.51
N ILE A 104 1.21 9.36 -1.68
CA ILE A 104 -0.02 10.01 -2.15
C ILE A 104 0.30 11.24 -3.01
N GLN A 105 1.31 12.01 -2.62
CA GLN A 105 1.77 13.14 -3.42
C GLN A 105 2.33 12.67 -4.79
N GLN A 106 3.14 11.62 -4.81
CA GLN A 106 3.68 11.04 -6.05
C GLN A 106 2.59 10.55 -6.99
N ILE A 107 1.53 9.92 -6.45
CA ILE A 107 0.36 9.49 -7.22
C ILE A 107 -0.39 10.71 -7.79
N ASN A 108 -0.59 11.75 -6.97
CA ASN A 108 -1.28 12.98 -7.41
C ASN A 108 -0.53 13.75 -8.51
N THR A 109 0.80 13.88 -8.37
CA THR A 109 1.62 14.57 -9.38
C THR A 109 1.88 13.69 -10.60
N GLY A 110 1.72 12.37 -10.49
CA GLY A 110 1.92 11.43 -11.59
C GLY A 110 3.39 11.26 -11.99
N VAL A 111 4.33 11.54 -11.09
CA VAL A 111 5.78 11.53 -11.38
C VAL A 111 6.35 10.12 -11.39
N ALA A 112 5.98 9.32 -10.40
CA ALA A 112 6.48 7.94 -10.24
C ALA A 112 5.37 6.89 -10.36
N TRP A 113 4.15 7.23 -9.92
CA TRP A 113 3.03 6.32 -9.84
C TRP A 113 1.77 6.92 -10.44
N ARG A 114 0.98 6.09 -11.12
CA ARG A 114 -0.37 6.41 -11.57
C ARG A 114 -1.37 5.47 -10.92
N ALA A 115 -2.35 6.00 -10.20
CA ALA A 115 -3.48 5.23 -9.70
C ALA A 115 -4.75 5.66 -10.41
N CYS A 116 -5.64 4.70 -10.68
CA CYS A 116 -6.98 5.02 -11.14
C CYS A 116 -7.70 5.77 -10.01
N LYS A 117 -8.37 6.88 -10.33
CA LYS A 117 -9.32 7.46 -9.39
C LYS A 117 -10.60 6.63 -9.44
N ILE A 118 -11.20 6.43 -8.28
CA ILE A 118 -12.53 5.85 -8.19
C ILE A 118 -13.47 6.84 -8.89
N THR A 119 -13.81 6.56 -10.13
CA THR A 119 -14.86 7.31 -10.82
C THR A 119 -16.15 6.76 -10.26
N GLU A 120 -16.97 7.59 -9.62
CA GLU A 120 -18.29 7.18 -9.13
C GLU A 120 -19.10 6.56 -10.29
N GLN A 121 -19.12 5.23 -10.34
CA GLN A 121 -20.19 4.51 -11.00
C GLN A 121 -21.37 4.57 -10.03
N PRO A 122 -22.56 5.03 -10.49
CA PRO A 122 -23.68 5.28 -9.60
C PRO A 122 -24.04 3.99 -8.87
N ALA A 123 -24.25 4.13 -7.56
CA ALA A 123 -24.57 3.09 -6.61
C ALA A 123 -25.57 2.07 -7.18
N SER A 124 -25.08 0.86 -7.47
CA SER A 124 -25.94 -0.32 -7.36
C SER A 124 -25.91 -0.74 -5.89
N ASP A 125 -27.00 -0.42 -5.23
CA ASP A 125 -27.56 -1.13 -4.07
C ASP A 125 -27.09 -2.59 -4.02
N GLN A 126 -26.72 -3.10 -2.82
CA GLN A 126 -27.01 -4.45 -2.30
C GLN A 126 -26.23 -4.71 -0.99
N ASN A 127 -27.00 -4.60 0.11
CA ASN A 127 -27.04 -5.54 1.23
C ASN A 127 -25.85 -5.58 2.22
N THR A 128 -25.78 -4.56 3.09
CA THR A 128 -25.11 -4.71 4.40
C THR A 128 -25.98 -5.61 5.29
N GLN A 129 -25.69 -6.92 5.32
CA GLN A 129 -26.30 -7.83 6.30
C GLN A 129 -25.82 -7.46 7.71
N ILE A 130 -26.66 -6.76 8.46
CA ILE A 130 -26.48 -6.54 9.90
C ILE A 130 -26.81 -7.85 10.61
N VAL A 131 -25.78 -8.62 10.97
CA VAL A 131 -25.95 -9.80 11.83
C VAL A 131 -26.27 -9.32 13.25
N ARG A 132 -27.55 -9.36 13.62
CA ARG A 132 -27.98 -9.12 15.01
C ARG A 132 -27.66 -10.36 15.83
N TYR A 133 -26.71 -10.23 16.75
CA TYR A 133 -26.41 -11.28 17.72
C TYR A 133 -27.58 -11.38 18.72
N ARG A 134 -28.33 -12.48 18.69
CA ARG A 134 -29.21 -12.86 19.81
C ARG A 134 -28.36 -13.68 20.78
N GLY A 135 -28.33 -13.24 22.04
CA GLY A 135 -27.46 -13.76 23.08
C GLY A 135 -27.56 -15.28 23.28
N TYR A 136 -26.51 -15.84 23.85
CA TYR A 136 -26.45 -17.23 24.28
C TYR A 136 -27.44 -17.46 25.44
N GLU A 137 -28.34 -18.42 25.30
CA GLU A 137 -28.96 -19.06 26.45
C GLU A 137 -27.93 -19.99 27.11
N ARG A 138 -27.79 -19.82 28.42
CA ARG A 138 -26.93 -20.63 29.27
C ARG A 138 -27.57 -21.99 29.44
N ILE A 139 -26.91 -23.04 28.96
CA ILE A 139 -27.32 -24.43 29.24
C ILE A 139 -26.79 -24.76 30.64
N GLU A 140 -27.70 -25.14 31.54
CA GLU A 140 -27.39 -25.64 32.90
C GLU A 140 -26.74 -27.03 32.88
#